data_AF-A0A357XS90-F1
#
_entry.id   AF-A0A357XS90-F1
#
_cell.length_a   1.000
_cell.length_b   1.000
_cell.length_c   1.000
_cell.angle_alpha   90.00
_cell.angle_beta   90.00
_cell.angle_gamma   90.00
#
_symmetry.space_group_name_H-M   'P 1'
#
loop_
_entity.id
_entity.type
_entity.pdbx_description
1 polymer ?
#
loop_
_entity_poly.entity_id
_entity_poly.type
_entity_poly.pdbx_seq_one_letter_code
_entity_poly.pdbx_strand_id
1 'polypeptide(L)'
;MQNDLTSTNKMIDTLCANIAILEQDEIAFLKYVAENGPDFDTEQKAFLGDRIRSCTDFLNENILLLNKIEEVKSEGHLRFLDAEPYRIAIFRLKAAIAQAEAACGKNANSAN
;
A
#
# COMPACT_ATOMS: atom_id res chain seq x y z
N MET A 1 -31.58 8.19 -8.20
CA MET A 1 -30.33 7.81 -8.89
C MET A 1 -30.12 6.33 -8.63
N GLN A 2 -30.01 5.49 -9.66
CA GLN A 2 -29.57 4.10 -9.50
C GLN A 2 -28.07 4.14 -9.19
N ASN A 3 -27.68 3.94 -7.93
CA ASN A 3 -26.31 3.59 -7.60
C ASN A 3 -26.07 2.19 -8.20
N ASP A 4 -25.23 2.12 -9.24
CA ASP A 4 -24.99 0.91 -10.01
C ASP A 4 -24.17 -0.08 -9.19
N LEU A 5 -24.86 -1.04 -8.56
CA LEU A 5 -24.26 -2.12 -7.76
C LEU A 5 -23.18 -2.91 -8.53
N THR A 6 -23.27 -2.93 -9.86
CA THR A 6 -22.27 -3.54 -10.75
C THR A 6 -20.92 -2.83 -10.67
N SER A 7 -20.93 -1.51 -10.48
CA SER A 7 -19.73 -0.69 -10.30
C SER A 7 -19.07 -0.98 -8.96
N THR A 8 -19.87 -1.11 -7.90
CA THR A 8 -19.34 -1.33 -6.56
C THR A 8 -18.79 -2.74 -6.34
N ASN A 9 -19.43 -3.78 -6.91
CA ASN A 9 -18.87 -5.14 -6.87
C ASN A 9 -17.51 -5.21 -7.60
N LYS A 10 -17.37 -4.53 -8.74
CA LYS A 10 -16.07 -4.43 -9.44
C LYS A 10 -15.01 -3.71 -8.62
N MET A 11 -15.39 -2.69 -7.86
CA MET A 11 -14.49 -2.01 -6.93
C MET A 11 -14.03 -2.96 -5.82
N ILE A 12 -14.93 -3.77 -5.27
CA ILE A 12 -14.60 -4.80 -4.28
C ILE A 12 -13.66 -5.84 -4.89
N ASP A 13 -13.97 -6.37 -6.07
CA ASP A 13 -13.12 -7.35 -6.75
C ASP A 13 -11.71 -6.80 -7.03
N THR A 14 -11.62 -5.53 -7.45
CA THR A 14 -10.35 -4.83 -7.67
C THR A 14 -9.58 -4.73 -6.35
N LEU A 15 -10.26 -4.33 -5.27
CA LEU A 15 -9.64 -4.26 -3.95
C LEU A 15 -9.14 -5.66 -3.52
N CYS A 16 -9.96 -6.71 -3.63
CA CYS A 16 -9.60 -8.12 -3.36
C CYS A 16 -8.34 -8.56 -4.08
N ALA A 17 -8.25 -8.31 -5.39
CA ALA A 17 -7.10 -8.69 -6.19
C ALA A 17 -5.80 -8.00 -5.72
N ASN A 18 -5.91 -6.78 -5.20
CA ASN A 18 -4.76 -5.99 -4.78
C ASN A 18 -4.13 -6.47 -3.46
N ILE A 19 -4.81 -7.26 -2.61
CA ILE A 19 -4.19 -7.82 -1.38
C ILE A 19 -2.91 -8.58 -1.72
N ALA A 20 -2.96 -9.46 -2.73
CA ALA A 20 -1.81 -10.27 -3.11
C ALA A 20 -0.62 -9.40 -3.56
N ILE A 21 -0.90 -8.27 -4.21
CA ILE A 21 0.12 -7.31 -4.65
C ILE A 21 0.73 -6.60 -3.43
N LEU A 22 -0.12 -6.14 -2.49
CA LEU A 22 0.34 -5.49 -1.26
C LEU A 22 1.24 -6.42 -0.43
N GLU A 23 0.85 -7.69 -0.28
CA GLU A 23 1.62 -8.71 0.44
C GLU A 23 2.95 -9.04 -0.27
N GLN A 24 2.93 -9.15 -1.60
CA GLN A 24 4.14 -9.39 -2.39
C GLN A 24 5.14 -8.23 -2.24
N ASP A 25 4.65 -6.98 -2.28
CA ASP A 25 5.48 -5.79 -2.11
C ASP A 25 6.04 -5.68 -0.70
N GLU A 26 5.24 -5.99 0.33
CA GLU A 26 5.71 -6.09 1.72
C GLU A 26 6.89 -7.05 1.82
N ILE A 27 6.73 -8.28 1.33
CA ILE A 27 7.77 -9.31 1.37
C ILE A 27 9.01 -8.85 0.59
N ALA A 28 8.84 -8.22 -0.56
CA ALA A 28 9.94 -7.73 -1.38
C ALA A 28 10.76 -6.66 -0.65
N PHE A 29 10.10 -5.67 -0.01
CA PHE A 29 10.80 -4.65 0.77
C PHE A 29 11.55 -5.25 1.96
N LEU A 30 10.89 -6.11 2.74
CA LEU A 30 11.50 -6.71 3.92
C LEU A 30 12.72 -7.57 3.54
N LYS A 31 12.63 -8.36 2.46
CA LYS A 31 13.76 -9.13 1.93
C LYS A 31 14.90 -8.23 1.46
N TYR A 32 14.59 -7.22 0.65
CA TYR A 32 15.60 -6.33 0.11
C TYR A 32 16.37 -5.59 1.21
N VAL A 33 15.67 -5.10 2.25
CA VAL A 33 16.29 -4.48 3.43
C VAL A 33 17.10 -5.49 4.24
N ALA A 34 16.60 -6.71 4.43
CA ALA A 34 17.32 -7.74 5.19
C ALA A 34 18.59 -8.23 4.49
N GLU A 35 18.56 -8.37 3.16
CA GLU A 35 19.67 -8.87 2.35
C GLU A 35 20.80 -7.85 2.19
N ASN A 36 20.45 -6.56 2.08
CA ASN A 36 21.41 -5.50 1.79
C ASN A 36 21.76 -4.66 3.03
N GLY A 37 21.00 -4.77 4.12
CA GLY A 37 21.33 -4.15 5.40
C GLY A 37 21.49 -2.62 5.35
N PRO A 38 22.24 -2.01 6.29
CA PRO A 38 22.49 -0.56 6.33
C PRO A 38 23.47 -0.06 5.26
N ASP A 39 24.10 -0.95 4.50
CA ASP A 39 25.20 -0.65 3.58
C ASP A 39 24.72 -0.36 2.15
N PHE A 40 23.52 0.22 2.01
CA PHE A 40 23.02 0.61 0.70
C PHE A 40 23.93 1.67 0.05
N ASP A 41 24.42 1.34 -1.14
CA ASP A 41 25.10 2.31 -2.00
C ASP A 41 24.11 3.31 -2.63
N THR A 42 24.64 4.29 -3.36
CA THR A 42 23.83 5.36 -3.96
C THR A 42 22.81 4.83 -4.98
N GLU A 43 23.19 3.81 -5.76
CA GLU A 43 22.33 3.25 -6.80
C GLU A 43 21.20 2.42 -6.19
N GLN A 44 21.52 1.62 -5.17
CA GLN A 44 20.55 0.84 -4.40
C GLN A 44 19.56 1.74 -3.65
N LYS A 45 20.03 2.85 -3.06
CA LYS A 45 19.15 3.85 -2.43
C LYS A 45 18.21 4.51 -3.43
N ALA A 46 18.71 4.86 -4.63
CA ALA A 46 17.90 5.46 -5.68
C ALA A 46 16.81 4.48 -6.16
N PHE A 47 17.21 3.23 -6.46
CA PHE A 47 16.29 2.17 -6.86
C PHE A 47 15.22 1.91 -5.79
N LEU A 48 15.63 1.75 -4.53
CA LEU A 48 14.71 1.53 -3.42
C LEU A 48 13.78 2.72 -3.21
N GLY A 49 14.28 3.95 -3.35
CA GLY A 49 13.49 5.17 -3.29
C GLY A 49 12.41 5.27 -4.37
N ASP A 50 12.72 4.90 -5.61
CA ASP A 50 11.72 4.85 -6.69
C ASP A 50 10.69 3.74 -6.46
N ARG A 51 11.11 2.58 -5.92
CA ARG A 51 10.18 1.50 -5.54
C ARG A 51 9.25 1.93 -4.41
N ILE A 52 9.78 2.58 -3.37
CA ILE A 52 9.01 3.16 -2.25
C ILE A 52 7.94 4.11 -2.78
N ARG A 53 8.30 5.02 -3.71
CA ARG A 53 7.36 5.96 -4.31
C ARG A 53 6.22 5.23 -5.03
N SER A 54 6.56 4.30 -5.91
CA SER A 54 5.56 3.53 -6.66
C SER A 54 4.61 2.74 -5.75
N CYS A 55 5.13 2.08 -4.72
CA CYS A 55 4.29 1.34 -3.77
C CYS A 55 3.45 2.27 -2.88
N THR A 56 3.95 3.47 -2.58
CA THR A 56 3.19 4.48 -1.83
C THR A 56 2.00 5.00 -2.65
N ASP A 57 2.19 5.27 -3.94
CA ASP A 57 1.11 5.69 -4.84
C ASP A 57 0.04 4.60 -4.96
N PHE A 58 0.46 3.36 -5.22
CA PHE A 58 -0.45 2.20 -5.27
C PHE A 58 -1.22 2.01 -3.94
N LEU A 59 -0.55 2.16 -2.81
CA LEU A 59 -1.18 2.07 -1.49
C LEU A 59 -2.23 3.17 -1.30
N ASN A 60 -1.95 4.40 -1.72
CA ASN A 60 -2.88 5.52 -1.63
C ASN A 60 -4.13 5.28 -2.48
N GLU A 61 -3.98 4.76 -3.69
CA GLU A 61 -5.11 4.37 -4.55
C GLU A 61 -6.00 3.31 -3.88
N ASN A 62 -5.39 2.31 -3.24
CA ASN A 62 -6.12 1.27 -2.51
C ASN A 62 -6.85 1.80 -1.27
N ILE A 63 -6.25 2.75 -0.54
CA ILE A 63 -6.90 3.42 0.59
C ILE A 63 -8.11 4.23 0.10
N LEU A 64 -7.97 4.97 -0.99
CA LEU A 64 -9.06 5.73 -1.59
C LEU A 64 -10.20 4.80 -2.04
N LEU A 65 -9.87 3.68 -2.67
CA LEU A 65 -10.83 2.67 -3.10
C LEU A 65 -11.60 2.08 -1.91
N LEU A 66 -10.89 1.70 -0.84
CA LEU A 66 -11.49 1.19 0.39
C LEU A 66 -12.43 2.22 1.04
N ASN A 67 -12.01 3.48 1.13
CA ASN A 67 -12.84 4.55 1.68
C ASN A 67 -14.13 4.75 0.88
N LYS A 68 -14.03 4.71 -0.45
CA LYS A 68 -15.20 4.84 -1.34
C LYS A 68 -16.16 3.65 -1.22
N ILE A 69 -15.65 2.43 -1.01
CA ILE A 69 -16.49 1.26 -0.76
C ILE A 69 -17.22 1.38 0.58
N GLU A 70 -16.52 1.81 1.63
CA GLU A 70 -17.11 2.00 2.96
C GLU A 70 -18.15 3.14 2.98
N GLU A 71 -17.96 4.21 2.19
CA GLU A 71 -18.97 5.26 1.97
C GLU A 71 -20.26 4.67 1.40
N VAL A 72 -20.17 3.94 0.28
CA VAL A 72 -21.34 3.29 -0.37
C VAL A 72 -22.00 2.25 0.55
N LYS A 73 -21.23 1.59 1.43
CA LYS A 73 -21.76 0.67 2.45
C LYS A 73 -22.53 1.40 3.54
N SER A 74 -22.05 2.57 3.98
CA SER A 74 -22.74 3.39 4.99
C SER A 74 -24.10 3.90 4.49
N GLU A 75 -24.25 4.07 3.16
CA GLU A 75 -25.51 4.43 2.50
C GLU A 75 -26.49 3.25 2.36
N GLY A 76 -26.11 2.05 2.81
CA GLY A 76 -26.96 0.84 2.77
C GLY A 76 -27.01 0.15 1.40
N HIS A 77 -26.12 0.53 0.48
CA HIS A 77 -26.11 0.02 -0.90
C HIS A 77 -25.24 -1.23 -1.09
N LEU A 78 -24.52 -1.71 -0.07
CA LEU A 78 -23.60 -2.85 -0.20
C LEU A 78 -23.84 -3.94 0.84
N ARG A 79 -23.67 -5.20 0.41
CA ARG A 79 -23.66 -6.37 1.28
C ARG A 79 -22.22 -6.93 1.41
N PHE A 80 -21.79 -7.11 2.67
CA PHE A 80 -20.67 -7.93 3.14
C PHE A 80 -19.29 -7.75 2.47
N LEU A 81 -18.71 -6.55 2.55
CA LEU A 81 -17.23 -6.45 2.53
C LEU A 81 -16.72 -6.63 3.98
N ASP A 82 -15.86 -7.64 4.16
CA ASP A 82 -14.93 -7.70 5.29
C ASP A 82 -13.67 -6.89 4.94
N ALA A 83 -13.54 -5.72 5.55
CA ALA A 83 -12.44 -4.79 5.29
C ALA A 83 -11.16 -5.15 6.05
N GLU A 84 -11.21 -6.08 7.00
CA GLU A 84 -10.11 -6.33 7.93
C GLU A 84 -8.84 -6.86 7.25
N PRO A 85 -8.90 -7.85 6.35
CA PRO A 85 -7.71 -8.33 5.64
C PRO A 85 -6.99 -7.23 4.86
N TYR A 86 -7.74 -6.31 4.26
CA TYR A 86 -7.19 -5.16 3.52
C TYR A 86 -6.50 -4.17 4.44
N ARG A 87 -7.13 -3.85 5.57
CA ARG A 87 -6.54 -2.93 6.56
C ARG A 87 -5.23 -3.49 7.09
N ILE A 88 -5.17 -4.80 7.33
CA ILE A 88 -3.94 -5.49 7.74
C ILE A 88 -2.88 -5.41 6.64
N ALA A 89 -3.21 -5.75 5.38
CA ALA A 89 -2.26 -5.68 4.27
C ALA A 89 -1.72 -4.25 4.06
N ILE A 90 -2.60 -3.24 4.13
CA ILE A 90 -2.23 -1.81 4.08
C ILE A 90 -1.28 -1.46 5.23
N PHE A 91 -1.59 -1.87 6.46
CA PHE A 91 -0.75 -1.58 7.63
C PHE A 91 0.64 -2.21 7.51
N ARG A 92 0.70 -3.47 7.05
CA ARG A 92 1.95 -4.20 6.87
C ARG A 92 2.82 -3.57 5.79
N LEU A 93 2.25 -3.22 4.63
CA LEU A 93 3.01 -2.53 3.58
C LEU A 93 3.48 -1.14 4.05
N LYS A 94 2.66 -0.38 4.79
CA LYS A 94 3.10 0.89 5.40
C LYS A 94 4.32 0.71 6.31
N ALA A 95 4.31 -0.32 7.15
CA ALA A 95 5.43 -0.61 8.04
C ALA A 95 6.69 -1.00 7.25
N ALA A 96 6.55 -1.84 6.22
CA ALA A 96 7.66 -2.24 5.35
C ALA A 96 8.26 -1.03 4.59
N ILE A 97 7.42 -0.13 4.06
CA ILE A 97 7.85 1.12 3.43
C ILE A 97 8.63 1.98 4.43
N ALA A 98 8.09 2.21 5.64
CA ALA A 98 8.77 3.02 6.65
C ALA A 98 10.14 2.44 7.06
N GLN A 99 10.26 1.11 7.11
CA GLN A 99 11.53 0.43 7.36
C GLN A 99 12.51 0.60 6.19
N ALA A 100 12.03 0.47 4.95
CA ALA A 100 12.85 0.70 3.75
C ALA A 100 13.32 2.15 3.66
N GLU A 101 12.46 3.13 3.95
CA GLU A 101 12.82 4.55 4.03
C GLU A 101 13.90 4.82 5.09
N ALA A 102 13.76 4.21 6.27
CA ALA A 102 14.75 4.34 7.33
C ALA A 102 16.10 3.75 6.91
N ALA A 103 16.10 2.62 6.20
CA ALA A 103 17.31 1.96 5.72
C ALA A 103 18.00 2.74 4.59
N CYS A 104 17.25 3.45 3.74
CA CYS A 104 17.83 4.42 2.80
C CYS A 104 18.56 5.58 3.49
N GLY A 105 18.36 5.75 4.80
CA GLY A 105 18.68 6.95 5.54
C GLY A 105 17.70 8.03 5.12
N LYS A 106 16.72 8.35 5.97
CA LYS A 106 16.09 9.66 5.89
C LYS A 106 17.23 10.67 5.80
N ASN A 107 17.24 11.50 4.77
CA ASN A 107 18.12 12.65 4.70
C ASN A 107 18.11 13.34 6.06
N ALA A 108 19.12 13.11 6.88
CA ALA A 108 19.43 13.91 8.05
C ALA A 108 19.98 15.29 7.62
N ASN A 109 19.70 15.70 6.38
CA ASN A 109 19.77 17.06 5.89
C ASN A 109 18.37 17.68 5.93
N SER A 110 17.84 17.84 7.14
CA SER A 110 17.19 19.10 7.51
C SER A 110 18.23 19.93 8.25
N ALA A 111 19.27 20.33 7.52
CA ALA A 111 20.30 21.24 7.96
C ALA A 111 20.62 22.16 6.78
N ASN A 112 19.70 23.10 6.53
CA ASN A 112 19.94 24.52 6.24
C ASN A 112 18.66 25.20 5.77
#